data_AF-A0A4Y3TT75-F1
#
_entry.id   AF-A0A4Y3TT75-F1
#
_cell.length_a   1.000
_cell.length_b   1.000
_cell.length_c   1.000
_cell.angle_alpha   90.00
_cell.angle_beta   90.00
_cell.angle_gamma   90.00
#
_symmetry.space_group_name_H-M   'P 1'
#
loop_
_entity.id
_entity.type
_entity.pdbx_description
1 polymer ?
#
loop_
_entity_poly.entity_id
_entity_poly.type
_entity_poly.pdbx_seq_one_letter_code
_entity_poly.pdbx_strand_id
1 'polypeptide(L)' 'MQVSKWGNSLAVRIPSHIVKQLGLQEGDNVEALFTRLKSKEEALRSLKEIGKKLPSGFRFERPKD' A
#
# COMPACT_ATOMS: atom_id res chain seq x y z
N MET A 1 2.09 -8.51 4.53
CA MET A 1 3.22 -8.20 5.44
C MET A 1 2.81 -8.58 6.84
N GLN A 2 3.69 -9.24 7.59
CA GLN A 2 3.41 -9.66 8.97
C GLN A 2 4.03 -8.66 9.93
N VAL A 3 3.26 -8.26 10.94
CA VAL A 3 3.74 -7.45 12.07
C VAL A 3 4.08 -8.40 13.22
N SER A 4 5.24 -8.21 13.84
CA SER A 4 5.70 -9.02 14.98
C SER A 4 6.34 -8.13 16.05
N LYS A 5 6.49 -8.65 17.27
CA LYS A 5 7.21 -7.96 18.35
C LYS A 5 8.72 -8.14 18.18
N TRP A 6 9.49 -7.07 18.36
CA TRP A 6 10.95 -7.08 18.45
C TRP A 6 11.39 -6.23 19.64
N GLY A 7 11.77 -6.87 20.75
CA GLY A 7 12.01 -6.17 22.01
C GLY A 7 10.78 -5.38 22.47
N ASN A 8 10.95 -4.08 22.71
CA ASN A 8 9.86 -3.16 23.07
C ASN A 8 9.19 -2.49 21.85
N SER A 9 9.58 -2.89 20.63
CA SER A 9 9.10 -2.32 19.38
C SER A 9 8.27 -3.33 18.57
N LEU A 10 7.56 -2.82 17.57
CA LEU A 10 6.97 -3.64 16.51
C LEU A 10 7.89 -3.65 15.29
N ALA A 11 7.99 -4.80 14.64
CA ALA A 11 8.73 -5.00 13.41
C ALA A 11 7.78 -5.41 12.29
N VAL A 12 8.11 -4.96 11.08
CA VAL A 12 7.40 -5.29 9.86
C VAL A 12 8.34 -6.06 8.94
N ARG A 13 7.93 -7.23 8.47
CA ARG A 13 8.77 -8.02 7.55
C ARG A 13 8.84 -7.36 6.17
N ILE A 14 10.05 -7.01 5.74
CA ILE A 14 10.36 -6.58 4.38
C ILE A 14 10.67 -7.82 3.53
N PRO A 15 9.99 -8.04 2.39
CA PRO A 15 10.30 -9.14 1.48
C PRO A 15 11.73 -9.11 0.95
N SER A 16 12.35 -10.28 0.77
CA SER A 16 13.76 -10.41 0.38
C SER A 16 14.10 -9.78 -0.98
N HIS A 17 13.17 -9.78 -1.94
CA HIS A 17 13.41 -9.13 -3.24
C HIS A 17 13.53 -7.61 -3.10
N ILE A 18 12.76 -6.99 -2.19
CA ILE A 18 12.84 -5.54 -1.91
C ILE A 18 14.17 -5.23 -1.22
N VAL A 19 14.56 -6.03 -0.22
CA VAL A 19 15.85 -5.88 0.46
C VAL A 19 17.00 -5.89 -0.55
N LYS A 20 17.00 -6.84 -1.49
CA LYS A 20 18.02 -6.94 -2.55
C LYS A 20 17.97 -5.75 -3.52
N GLN A 21 16.79 -5.36 -3.97
CA GLN A 21 16.63 -4.25 -4.93
C GLN A 21 17.07 -2.91 -4.34
N LEU A 22 16.80 -2.68 -3.06
CA LEU A 22 17.15 -1.45 -2.36
C LEU A 22 18.53 -1.50 -1.70
N GLY A 23 19.20 -2.66 -1.73
CA GLY A 23 20.52 -2.85 -1.12
C GLY A 23 20.53 -2.68 0.41
N LEU A 24 19.40 -2.94 1.07
CA LEU A 24 19.24 -2.72 2.51
C LEU A 24 20.08 -3.73 3.32
N GLN A 25 20.70 -3.23 4.38
CA GLN A 25 21.56 -3.98 5.29
C GLN A 25 21.19 -3.69 6.75
N GLU A 26 21.70 -4.52 7.65
CA GLU A 26 21.53 -4.29 9.08
C GLU A 26 22.21 -2.99 9.49
N GLY A 27 21.49 -2.15 10.25
CA GLY A 27 21.97 -0.84 10.69
C GLY A 27 21.57 0.33 9.79
N ASP A 28 20.97 0.06 8.62
CA ASP A 28 20.46 1.12 7.76
C ASP A 28 19.30 1.87 8.39
N ASN A 29 19.29 3.19 8.18
CA ASN A 29 18.14 4.04 8.48
C ASN A 29 17.25 4.16 7.25
N VAL A 30 15.96 3.99 7.44
CA VAL A 30 14.96 4.10 6.37
C VAL A 30 13.83 5.01 6.80
N GLU A 31 13.32 5.79 5.86
CA GLU A 31 12.04 6.45 6.02
C GLU A 31 10.93 5.53 5.49
N ALA A 32 9.86 5.38 6.28
CA ALA A 32 8.73 4.53 5.92
C ALA A 32 7.42 5.30 6.04
N LEU A 33 6.61 5.27 4.97
CA LEU A 33 5.24 5.78 4.98
C LEU A 33 4.28 4.60 5.10
N PHE A 34 3.49 4.58 6.18
CA PHE A 34 2.41 3.62 6.36
C PHE A 34 1.08 4.28 6.03
N THR A 35 0.28 3.63 5.19
CA THR A 35 -1.09 4.04 4.94
C THR A 35 -2.04 2.92 5.33
N ARG A 36 -3.13 3.27 6.02
CA ARG A 36 -4.18 2.32 6.33
C ARG A 36 -4.92 1.98 5.04
N LEU A 37 -4.98 0.70 4.70
CA LEU A 37 -5.85 0.26 3.62
C LEU A 37 -7.31 0.54 4.03
N LYS A 38 -8.02 1.26 3.17
CA LYS A 38 -9.47 1.45 3.33
C LYS A 38 -10.15 0.10 3.14
N SER A 39 -11.16 -0.19 3.95
CA SER A 39 -12.11 -1.24 3.62
C SER A 39 -12.78 -0.91 2.28
N LYS A 40 -13.38 -1.91 1.65
CA LYS A 40 -14.16 -1.70 0.42
C LYS A 40 -15.24 -0.64 0.63
N GLU A 41 -15.93 -0.70 1.77
CA GLU A 41 -17.01 0.22 2.15
C GLU A 41 -16.48 1.64 2.35
N GLU A 42 -15.34 1.79 3.03
CA GLU A 42 -14.68 3.08 3.22
C GLU A 42 -14.19 3.68 1.90
N ALA A 43 -13.63 2.84 1.02
CA ALA A 43 -13.21 3.27 -0.31
C ALA A 43 -14.40 3.77 -1.14
N LEU A 44 -15.51 3.02 -1.15
CA LEU A 44 -16.74 3.42 -1.85
C LEU A 44 -17.35 4.70 -1.26
N ARG A 45 -17.33 4.86 0.07
CA ARG A 45 -17.79 6.10 0.71
C ARG A 45 -16.95 7.29 0.29
N SER A 46 -15.63 7.16 0.32
CA SER A 46 -14.73 8.23 -0.15
C SER A 46 -14.95 8.57 -1.63
N LEU A 47 -15.18 7.58 -2.49
CA LEU A 47 -15.47 7.84 -3.90
C LEU A 47 -16.77 8.63 -4.09
N LYS A 48 -17.81 8.33 -3.29
CA LYS A 48 -19.06 9.08 -3.29
C LYS A 48 -18.86 10.52 -2.84
N GLU A 49 -18.08 10.74 -1.76
CA GLU A 49 -17.78 12.08 -1.22
C GLU A 49 -16.97 12.93 -2.20
N ILE A 50 -15.99 12.34 -2.89
CA ILE A 50 -15.20 13.04 -3.91
C ILE A 50 -16.10 13.53 -5.06
N GLY A 51 -17.18 12.80 -5.36
CA GLY A 51 -18.22 13.24 -6.31
C GLY A 51 -17.73 13.45 -7.75
N LYS A 52 -16.48 13.07 -8.06
CA LYS A 52 -15.90 13.26 -9.40
C LYS A 52 -16.59 12.34 -10.39
N LYS A 53 -17.21 12.95 -11.40
CA LYS A 53 -17.70 12.24 -12.57
C LYS A 53 -16.50 11.82 -13.42
N LEU A 54 -16.60 10.65 -14.03
CA LEU A 54 -15.63 10.25 -15.05
C LEU A 54 -15.69 11.24 -16.22
N PRO A 55 -14.57 11.53 -16.90
CA PRO A 55 -14.57 12.38 -18.08
C PRO A 55 -15.55 11.87 -19.15
N SER A 56 -16.08 12.79 -19.96
CA SER A 56 -16.91 12.42 -21.11
C SER A 56 -16.16 11.45 -22.02
N GLY A 57 -16.80 10.36 -22.44
CA GLY A 57 -16.21 9.35 -23.31
C GLY A 57 -15.29 8.33 -22.63
N PHE A 58 -15.13 8.37 -21.30
CA PHE A 58 -14.33 7.36 -20.59
C PHE A 58 -14.91 5.96 -20.80
N ARG A 59 -14.08 5.04 -21.29
CA ARG A 59 -14.38 3.61 -21.42
C ARG A 59 -13.29 2.79 -20.73
N PHE A 60 -13.70 1.82 -19.93
CA PHE A 60 -12.81 0.86 -19.30
C PHE A 60 -13.01 -0.50 -19.97
N GLU A 61 -11.97 -0.98 -20.66
CA GLU A 61 -11.94 -2.32 -21.24
C GLU A 61 -11.18 -3.24 -20.28
N ARG A 62 -11.84 -4.29 -19.80
CA ARG A 62 -11.19 -5.29 -18.94
C ARG A 62 -10.39 -6.25 -19.83
N PRO A 63 -9.06 -6.37 -19.63
CA PRO A 63 -8.26 -7.39 -20.32
C PRO A 63 -8.82 -8.79 -20.03
N LYS A 64 -8.85 -9.66 -21.06
CA LYS A 64 -9.23 -11.06 -20.92
C LYS A 64 -7.95 -11.90 -20.84
N ASP A 65 -7.40 -12.01 -19.65
CA ASP A 65 -6.39 -13.01 -19.28
C ASP A 65 -6.84 -13.71 -17.99
#